data_AF-A0A1G4XHE2-F1
#
_entry.id   AF-A0A1G4XHE2-F1
#
_cell.length_a   1.000
_cell.length_b   1.000
_cell.length_c   1.000
_cell.angle_alpha   90.00
_cell.angle_beta   90.00
_cell.angle_gamma   90.00
#
_symmetry.space_group_name_H-M   'P 1'
#
loop_
_entity.id
_entity.type
_entity.pdbx_description
1 polymer ?
#
loop_
_entity_poly.entity_id
_entity_poly.type
_entity_poly.pdbx_seq_one_letter_code
_entity_poly.pdbx_strand_id
1 'polypeptide(L)'
;MPLADAPRRRAPGVPWLRPVRPGLTRLVAAPLLLSGAALLALTLVVLPAAAGSWVGWVLTATLAVHAAAVWVVPARTVAGDLVVASAVLTATAAVAVSTVLLAGTLHAWAILLGLPVIYASSMFRRAVAIAATTLACAASVAVLLITSADASAPEFWVDVALVCGCLVILAVFVVHGMEHIAALLAELERTAAVDGLTGLVNRRVLDAALAASLSTAVAEAGTALVLVDLDHFKAVNDRHGHPVGDAVLRHVGSVLAAAVRSTDAVVSRFGGDELAVLLPGCPVDVARTRAGDLVAAVRGTPLVLEDGTTVPLSVSVGVAHAPEHAVDVRTLYSAADAALYAAKRAGRDGFAVAAG
;
A
#
# COMPACT_ATOMS: atom_id res chain seq x y z
N MET A 1 6.01 10.66 -28.95
CA MET A 1 5.69 11.65 -27.91
C MET A 1 4.65 11.03 -26.98
N PRO A 2 5.05 10.25 -25.95
CA PRO A 2 4.09 9.71 -25.00
C PRO A 2 3.79 10.77 -23.94
N LEU A 3 2.50 10.97 -23.69
CA LEU A 3 1.94 11.83 -22.67
C LEU A 3 2.45 11.37 -21.30
N ALA A 4 3.28 12.21 -20.68
CA ALA A 4 3.59 12.10 -19.27
C ALA A 4 2.29 12.37 -18.49
N ASP A 5 1.77 11.34 -17.83
CA ASP A 5 0.72 11.47 -16.82
C ASP A 5 1.32 12.23 -15.63
N ALA A 6 1.22 13.56 -15.67
CA ALA A 6 1.56 14.41 -14.56
C ALA A 6 0.78 13.96 -13.31
N PRO A 7 1.41 13.89 -12.11
CA PRO A 7 0.68 13.58 -10.89
C PRO A 7 -0.37 14.68 -10.68
N ARG A 8 -1.65 14.35 -10.97
CA ARG A 8 -2.78 15.25 -10.75
C ARG A 8 -2.83 15.62 -9.26
N ARG A 9 -2.23 16.76 -8.91
CA ARG A 9 -2.25 17.29 -7.55
C ARG A 9 -3.71 17.48 -7.12
N ARG A 10 -4.15 16.71 -6.11
CA ARG A 10 -5.49 16.85 -5.53
C ARG A 10 -5.58 18.18 -4.75
N ALA A 11 -6.76 18.80 -4.78
CA ALA A 11 -7.05 20.06 -4.09
C ALA A 11 -6.69 20.03 -2.58
N PRO A 12 -6.30 21.17 -1.98
CA PRO A 12 -6.07 21.26 -0.55
C PRO A 12 -7.38 20.97 0.19
N GLY A 13 -7.37 19.96 1.06
CA GLY A 13 -8.51 19.55 1.88
C GLY A 13 -8.03 19.22 3.28
N VAL A 14 -8.97 19.00 4.21
CA VAL A 14 -8.68 18.76 5.62
C VAL A 14 -7.87 17.46 5.79
N PRO A 15 -6.56 17.52 6.14
CA PRO A 15 -5.67 16.35 6.01
C PRO A 15 -6.02 15.19 6.93
N TRP A 16 -6.65 15.45 8.07
CA TRP A 16 -6.99 14.44 9.07
C TRP A 16 -8.30 13.69 8.76
N LEU A 17 -9.18 14.26 7.93
CA LEU A 17 -10.42 13.63 7.45
C LEU A 17 -10.20 12.63 6.29
N ARG A 18 -8.98 12.59 5.75
CA ARG A 18 -8.66 11.72 4.61
C ARG A 18 -8.67 10.25 5.04
N PRO A 19 -9.41 9.37 4.35
CA PRO A 19 -9.37 7.94 4.62
C PRO A 19 -7.97 7.38 4.39
N VAL A 20 -7.57 6.41 5.23
CA VAL A 20 -6.29 5.70 5.08
C VAL A 20 -6.29 4.89 3.78
N ARG A 21 -7.44 4.29 3.41
CA ARG A 21 -7.63 3.49 2.21
C ARG A 21 -8.90 3.89 1.47
N PRO A 22 -8.87 4.92 0.60
CA PRO A 22 -10.10 5.51 0.03
C PRO A 22 -10.95 4.54 -0.80
N GLY A 23 -10.35 3.55 -1.48
CA GLY A 23 -11.10 2.50 -2.17
C GLY A 23 -11.83 1.55 -1.22
N LEU A 24 -11.11 1.03 -0.22
CA LEU A 24 -11.67 0.12 0.79
C LEU A 24 -12.74 0.80 1.65
N THR A 25 -12.57 2.08 1.96
CA THR A 25 -13.46 2.81 2.85
C THR A 25 -14.89 2.85 2.29
N ARG A 26 -15.05 3.02 0.97
CA ARG A 26 -16.37 3.00 0.30
C ARG A 26 -17.01 1.62 0.29
N LEU A 27 -16.18 0.60 0.03
CA LEU A 27 -16.60 -0.80 0.05
C LEU A 27 -17.09 -1.25 1.42
N VAL A 28 -16.66 -0.59 2.50
CA VAL A 28 -17.15 -0.86 3.85
C VAL A 28 -18.31 0.06 4.24
N ALA A 29 -18.23 1.36 3.94
CA ALA A 29 -19.22 2.34 4.36
C ALA A 29 -20.62 2.07 3.78
N ALA A 30 -20.73 1.84 2.47
CA ALA A 30 -22.04 1.70 1.84
C ALA A 30 -22.77 0.42 2.27
N PRO A 31 -22.15 -0.78 2.30
CA PRO A 31 -22.81 -1.98 2.83
C PRO A 31 -23.18 -1.85 4.30
N LEU A 32 -22.36 -1.19 5.12
CA LEU A 32 -22.67 -0.97 6.53
C LEU A 32 -23.92 -0.09 6.71
N LEU A 33 -24.03 1.01 5.94
CA LEU A 33 -25.21 1.88 5.94
C LEU A 33 -26.47 1.16 5.42
N LEU A 34 -26.35 0.39 4.33
CA LEU A 34 -27.48 -0.39 3.79
C LEU A 34 -27.95 -1.48 4.75
N SER A 35 -27.02 -2.16 5.43
CA SER A 35 -27.34 -3.17 6.43
C SER A 35 -28.07 -2.53 7.63
N GLY A 36 -27.63 -1.35 8.06
CA GLY A 36 -28.33 -0.56 9.07
C GLY A 36 -29.74 -0.16 8.64
N ALA A 37 -29.91 0.29 7.39
CA ALA A 37 -31.22 0.63 6.83
C ALA A 37 -32.16 -0.60 6.79
N ALA A 38 -31.67 -1.74 6.32
CA ALA A 38 -32.44 -2.98 6.24
C ALA A 38 -32.84 -3.48 7.63
N LEU A 39 -31.92 -3.46 8.59
CA LEU A 39 -32.20 -3.86 9.98
C LEU A 39 -33.27 -2.96 10.62
N LEU A 40 -33.17 -1.64 10.42
CA LEU A 40 -34.15 -0.69 10.93
C LEU A 40 -35.53 -0.89 10.28
N ALA A 41 -35.58 -1.03 8.95
CA ALA A 41 -36.82 -1.29 8.22
C ALA A 41 -37.51 -2.57 8.71
N LEU A 42 -36.75 -3.66 8.86
CA LEU A 42 -37.26 -4.93 9.39
C LEU A 42 -37.82 -4.75 10.79
N THR A 43 -37.11 -4.03 11.66
CA THR A 43 -37.54 -3.77 13.03
C THR A 43 -38.85 -2.98 13.07
N LEU A 44 -39.00 -1.97 12.22
CA LEU A 44 -40.23 -1.19 12.09
C LEU A 44 -41.40 -2.02 11.58
N VAL A 45 -41.17 -2.99 10.68
CA VAL A 45 -42.22 -3.90 10.20
C VAL A 45 -42.64 -4.89 11.29
N VAL A 46 -41.68 -5.42 12.06
CA VAL A 46 -41.91 -6.45 13.07
C VAL A 46 -42.54 -5.91 14.35
N LEU A 47 -42.30 -4.64 14.70
CA LEU A 47 -42.82 -3.99 15.90
C LEU A 47 -43.88 -2.93 15.52
N PRO A 48 -45.18 -3.27 15.49
CA PRO A 48 -46.25 -2.37 15.01
C PRO A 48 -46.37 -1.07 15.82
N ALA A 49 -46.06 -1.12 17.12
CA ALA A 49 -46.02 0.06 17.98
C ALA A 49 -44.92 1.05 17.58
N ALA A 50 -43.81 0.56 17.01
CA ALA A 50 -42.74 1.38 16.44
C ALA A 50 -43.01 1.77 14.98
N ALA A 51 -43.74 0.93 14.22
CA ALA A 51 -44.12 1.14 12.82
C ALA A 51 -44.91 2.44 12.58
N GLY A 52 -45.66 2.90 13.58
CA GLY A 52 -46.41 4.16 13.54
C GLY A 52 -45.54 5.42 13.59
N SER A 53 -44.24 5.29 13.88
CA SER A 53 -43.31 6.42 13.89
C SER A 53 -42.76 6.68 12.48
N TRP A 54 -43.29 7.70 11.79
CA TRP A 54 -42.77 8.14 10.50
C TRP A 54 -41.26 8.47 10.53
N VAL A 55 -40.74 8.83 11.72
CA VAL A 55 -39.31 9.08 12.00
C VAL A 55 -38.43 7.88 11.65
N GLY A 56 -38.83 6.65 11.98
CA GLY A 56 -38.03 5.45 11.69
C GLY A 56 -37.85 5.21 10.19
N TRP A 57 -38.90 5.46 9.40
CA TRP A 57 -38.85 5.34 7.94
C TRP A 57 -37.99 6.44 7.30
N VAL A 58 -38.02 7.66 7.86
CA VAL A 58 -37.13 8.76 7.43
C VAL A 58 -35.66 8.39 7.69
N LEU A 59 -35.33 7.81 8.85
CA LEU A 59 -33.97 7.36 9.15
C LEU A 59 -33.51 6.24 8.21
N THR A 60 -34.39 5.30 7.91
CA THR A 60 -34.14 4.21 6.96
C THR A 60 -33.80 4.78 5.57
N ALA A 61 -34.63 5.70 5.07
CA ALA A 61 -34.39 6.39 3.81
C ALA A 61 -33.07 7.19 3.84
N THR A 62 -32.78 7.86 4.95
CA THR A 62 -31.54 8.64 5.13
C THR A 62 -30.30 7.76 5.00
N LEU A 63 -30.29 6.60 5.66
CA LEU A 63 -29.19 5.63 5.55
C LEU A 63 -29.00 5.12 4.12
N ALA A 64 -30.09 4.79 3.43
CA ALA A 64 -30.05 4.31 2.04
C ALA A 64 -29.55 5.40 1.07
N VAL A 65 -30.03 6.64 1.22
CA VAL A 65 -29.57 7.79 0.42
C VAL A 65 -28.10 8.09 0.68
N HIS A 66 -27.64 8.03 1.93
CA HIS A 66 -26.23 8.24 2.26
C HIS A 66 -25.36 7.13 1.66
N ALA A 67 -25.81 5.87 1.72
CA ALA A 67 -25.12 4.77 1.06
C ALA A 67 -24.99 4.97 -0.47
N ALA A 68 -26.04 5.48 -1.12
CA ALA A 68 -25.98 5.85 -2.54
C ALA A 68 -25.00 7.00 -2.79
N ALA A 69 -24.97 8.02 -1.93
CA ALA A 69 -24.04 9.15 -2.04
C ALA A 69 -22.57 8.71 -1.96
N VAL A 70 -22.23 7.72 -1.13
CA VAL A 70 -20.88 7.12 -1.04
C VAL A 70 -20.40 6.59 -2.38
N TRP A 71 -21.30 6.07 -3.22
CA TRP A 71 -20.99 5.55 -4.56
C TRP A 71 -20.98 6.62 -5.64
N VAL A 72 -21.97 7.53 -5.63
CA VAL A 72 -22.17 8.54 -6.67
C VAL A 72 -21.10 9.64 -6.61
N VAL A 73 -20.70 10.08 -5.41
CA VAL A 73 -19.75 11.18 -5.27
C VAL A 73 -18.32 10.70 -5.57
N PRO A 74 -17.52 11.36 -6.41
CA PRO A 74 -16.23 10.80 -6.85
C PRO A 74 -15.15 10.57 -5.76
N ALA A 75 -14.47 9.41 -5.85
CA ALA A 75 -13.17 9.02 -5.26
C ALA A 75 -12.21 10.11 -4.76
N ARG A 76 -11.99 11.07 -5.64
CA ARG A 76 -10.76 11.86 -5.67
C ARG A 76 -11.00 13.32 -5.30
N THR A 77 -12.19 13.64 -4.78
CA THR A 77 -12.61 14.99 -4.40
C THR A 77 -12.73 15.14 -2.89
N VAL A 78 -12.58 16.38 -2.39
CA VAL A 78 -12.82 16.70 -0.98
C VAL A 78 -14.25 16.32 -0.57
N ALA A 79 -15.23 16.52 -1.46
CA ALA A 79 -16.60 16.07 -1.25
C ALA A 79 -16.71 14.55 -1.06
N GLY A 80 -15.93 13.77 -1.81
CA GLY A 80 -15.88 12.32 -1.64
C GLY A 80 -15.35 11.89 -0.28
N ASP A 81 -14.29 12.54 0.22
CA ASP A 81 -13.76 12.27 1.56
C ASP A 81 -14.77 12.66 2.65
N LEU A 82 -15.45 13.80 2.49
CA LEU A 82 -16.48 14.28 3.43
C LEU A 82 -17.70 13.36 3.48
N VAL A 83 -18.20 12.88 2.34
CA VAL A 83 -19.37 11.99 2.27
C VAL A 83 -19.10 10.66 2.96
N VAL A 84 -17.87 10.14 2.82
CA VAL A 84 -17.46 8.88 3.42
C VAL A 84 -17.18 9.05 4.92
N ALA A 85 -16.64 10.20 5.34
CA ALA A 85 -16.48 10.53 6.76
C ALA A 85 -17.82 10.79 7.46
N SER A 86 -18.77 11.45 6.78
CA SER A 86 -20.10 11.75 7.35
C SER A 86 -20.96 10.49 7.59
N ALA A 87 -20.59 9.34 7.02
CA ALA A 87 -21.20 8.05 7.36
C ALA A 87 -21.11 7.74 8.87
N VAL A 88 -20.05 8.20 9.55
CA VAL A 88 -19.92 8.08 11.02
C VAL A 88 -21.05 8.83 11.72
N LEU A 89 -21.28 10.09 11.32
CA LEU A 89 -22.32 10.95 11.89
C LEU A 89 -23.71 10.36 11.66
N THR A 90 -23.99 9.96 10.41
CA THR A 90 -25.30 9.41 10.03
C THR A 90 -25.59 8.10 10.72
N ALA A 91 -24.62 7.18 10.79
CA ALA A 91 -24.81 5.91 11.49
C ALA A 91 -25.00 6.12 13.00
N THR A 92 -24.23 7.01 13.62
CA THR A 92 -24.37 7.32 15.06
C THR A 92 -25.74 7.92 15.37
N ALA A 93 -26.18 8.90 14.58
CA ALA A 93 -27.50 9.52 14.73
C ALA A 93 -28.63 8.50 14.52
N ALA A 94 -28.52 7.65 13.49
CA ALA A 94 -29.51 6.61 13.24
C ALA A 94 -29.62 5.64 14.43
N VAL A 95 -28.51 5.12 14.93
CA VAL A 95 -28.51 4.22 16.10
C VAL A 95 -29.09 4.91 17.33
N ALA A 96 -28.69 6.15 17.61
CA ALA A 96 -29.18 6.89 18.78
C ALA A 96 -30.70 7.12 18.71
N VAL A 97 -31.21 7.62 17.59
CA VAL A 97 -32.65 7.88 17.44
C VAL A 97 -33.44 6.58 17.42
N SER A 98 -32.95 5.54 16.74
CA SER A 98 -33.58 4.21 16.78
C SER A 98 -33.65 3.67 18.22
N THR A 99 -32.61 3.86 19.03
CA THR A 99 -32.62 3.43 20.43
C THR A 99 -33.69 4.16 21.24
N VAL A 100 -33.87 5.47 21.05
CA VAL A 100 -34.95 6.23 21.70
C VAL A 100 -36.34 5.75 21.26
N LEU A 101 -36.55 5.57 19.95
CA LEU A 101 -37.83 5.10 19.39
C LEU A 101 -38.21 3.70 19.88
N LEU A 102 -37.21 2.86 20.17
CA LEU A 102 -37.37 1.44 20.52
C LEU A 102 -37.17 1.16 22.02
N ALA A 103 -36.95 2.19 22.84
CA ALA A 103 -36.51 2.08 24.24
C ALA A 103 -37.42 1.19 25.12
N GLY A 104 -38.69 1.00 24.76
CA GLY A 104 -39.62 0.11 25.45
C GLY A 104 -39.50 -1.39 25.12
N THR A 105 -38.60 -1.80 24.21
CA THR A 105 -38.53 -3.18 23.69
C THR A 105 -37.19 -3.88 23.88
N LEU A 106 -36.05 -3.18 23.71
CA LEU A 106 -34.71 -3.78 23.77
C LEU A 106 -33.63 -2.75 24.17
N HIS A 107 -33.02 -2.88 25.35
CA HIS A 107 -31.83 -2.09 25.75
C HIS A 107 -30.57 -2.39 24.89
N ALA A 108 -30.66 -3.39 23.99
CA ALA A 108 -29.54 -3.91 23.20
C ALA A 108 -29.07 -3.02 22.04
N TRP A 109 -29.83 -1.99 21.65
CA TRP A 109 -29.49 -1.14 20.49
C TRP A 109 -28.26 -0.25 20.71
N ALA A 110 -27.96 0.11 21.96
CA ALA A 110 -26.79 0.92 22.30
C ALA A 110 -25.46 0.23 21.91
N ILE A 111 -25.42 -1.11 21.85
CA ILE A 111 -24.25 -1.88 21.39
C ILE A 111 -23.87 -1.53 19.95
N LEU A 112 -24.86 -1.15 19.12
CA LEU A 112 -24.62 -0.79 17.72
C LEU A 112 -23.88 0.55 17.56
N LEU A 113 -23.73 1.37 18.61
CA LEU A 113 -22.84 2.52 18.60
C LEU A 113 -21.36 2.11 18.42
N GLY A 114 -21.02 0.85 18.67
CA GLY A 114 -19.72 0.29 18.34
C GLY A 114 -19.42 0.28 16.83
N LEU A 115 -20.43 0.16 15.96
CA LEU A 115 -20.23 0.08 14.50
C LEU A 115 -19.61 1.35 13.89
N PRO A 116 -20.15 2.57 14.12
CA PRO A 116 -19.51 3.79 13.61
C PRO A 116 -18.11 4.00 14.22
N VAL A 117 -17.88 3.56 15.46
CA VAL A 117 -16.56 3.62 16.11
C VAL A 117 -15.56 2.66 15.45
N ILE A 118 -15.93 1.40 15.19
CA ILE A 118 -15.10 0.42 14.47
C ILE A 118 -14.78 0.93 13.08
N TYR A 119 -15.77 1.45 12.36
CA TYR A 119 -15.58 2.00 11.02
C TYR A 119 -14.61 3.18 11.02
N ALA A 120 -14.80 4.15 11.93
CA ALA A 120 -13.91 5.29 12.06
C ALA A 120 -12.47 4.87 12.42
N SER A 121 -12.34 3.94 13.37
CA SER A 121 -11.06 3.45 13.90
C SER A 121 -10.27 2.58 12.92
N SER A 122 -10.96 1.89 12.00
CA SER A 122 -10.33 1.02 11.00
C SER A 122 -9.99 1.73 9.69
N MET A 123 -10.74 2.79 9.33
CA MET A 123 -10.64 3.42 8.01
C MET A 123 -9.99 4.80 8.00
N PHE A 124 -9.94 5.49 9.15
CA PHE A 124 -9.44 6.86 9.25
C PHE A 124 -8.27 6.97 10.22
N ARG A 125 -7.69 8.17 10.28
CA ARG A 125 -6.62 8.50 11.24
C ARG A 125 -7.18 8.59 12.66
N ARG A 126 -6.29 8.46 13.64
CA ARG A 126 -6.60 8.56 15.10
C ARG A 126 -7.53 9.72 15.45
N ALA A 127 -7.37 10.90 14.83
CA ALA A 127 -8.22 12.05 15.09
C ALA A 127 -9.71 11.81 14.81
N VAL A 128 -10.04 11.13 13.70
CA VAL A 128 -11.43 10.80 13.35
C VAL A 128 -11.95 9.68 14.26
N ALA A 129 -11.11 8.70 14.61
CA ALA A 129 -11.46 7.65 15.55
C ALA A 129 -11.83 8.22 16.94
N ILE A 130 -11.04 9.16 17.45
CA ILE A 130 -11.30 9.86 18.70
C ILE A 130 -12.61 10.65 18.59
N ALA A 131 -12.77 11.47 17.54
CA ALA A 131 -13.99 12.26 17.34
C ALA A 131 -15.26 11.38 17.25
N ALA A 132 -15.19 10.25 16.54
CA ALA A 132 -16.28 9.29 16.42
C ALA A 132 -16.62 8.63 17.77
N THR A 133 -15.59 8.27 18.55
CA THR A 133 -15.78 7.65 19.88
C THR A 133 -16.40 8.65 20.86
N THR A 134 -15.91 9.89 20.89
CA THR A 134 -16.49 10.97 21.70
C THR A 134 -17.93 11.24 21.31
N LEU A 135 -18.23 11.28 20.01
CA LEU A 135 -19.59 11.45 19.52
C LEU A 135 -20.50 10.29 19.95
N ALA A 136 -20.03 9.05 19.83
CA ALA A 136 -20.79 7.87 20.23
C ALA A 136 -21.06 7.84 21.74
N CYS A 137 -20.09 8.24 22.58
CA CYS A 137 -20.28 8.38 24.02
C CYS A 137 -21.28 9.50 24.37
N ALA A 138 -21.19 10.65 23.69
CA ALA A 138 -22.14 11.73 23.89
C ALA A 138 -23.56 11.31 23.47
N ALA A 139 -23.68 10.57 22.37
CA ALA A 139 -24.94 10.01 21.91
C ALA A 139 -25.51 8.98 22.90
N SER A 140 -24.68 8.08 23.46
CA SER A 140 -25.16 7.12 24.46
C SER A 140 -25.66 7.79 25.73
N VAL A 141 -24.95 8.80 26.23
CA VAL A 141 -25.39 9.59 27.40
C VAL A 141 -26.71 10.31 27.11
N ALA A 142 -26.83 10.95 25.95
CA ALA A 142 -28.07 11.64 25.56
C ALA A 142 -29.26 10.68 25.45
N VAL A 143 -29.05 9.49 24.86
CA VAL A 143 -30.08 8.45 24.79
C VAL A 143 -30.50 8.03 26.19
N LEU A 144 -29.53 7.70 27.07
CA LEU A 144 -29.82 7.29 28.44
C LEU A 144 -30.61 8.37 29.20
N LEU A 145 -30.23 9.65 29.10
CA LEU A 145 -30.95 10.76 29.74
C LEU A 145 -32.41 10.88 29.28
N ILE A 146 -32.70 10.55 28.01
CA ILE A 146 -34.06 10.60 27.45
C ILE A 146 -34.88 9.39 27.88
N THR A 147 -34.26 8.22 27.98
CA THR A 147 -34.96 6.95 28.18
C THR A 147 -35.01 6.49 29.64
N SER A 148 -34.11 6.97 30.50
CA SER A 148 -34.06 6.61 31.92
C SER A 148 -35.13 7.35 32.72
N ALA A 149 -35.80 6.66 33.64
CA ALA A 149 -36.79 7.26 34.52
C ALA A 149 -36.16 8.15 35.62
N ASP A 150 -34.93 7.84 36.04
CA ASP A 150 -34.23 8.54 37.12
C ASP A 150 -32.72 8.59 36.88
N ALA A 151 -32.21 9.79 36.53
CA ALA A 151 -30.78 10.02 36.32
C ALA A 151 -29.98 10.18 37.63
N SER A 152 -30.66 10.22 38.78
CA SER A 152 -30.00 10.22 40.09
C SER A 152 -29.70 8.81 40.59
N ALA A 153 -30.32 7.78 39.99
CA ALA A 153 -30.09 6.39 40.34
C ALA A 153 -28.64 5.96 40.01
N PRO A 154 -28.00 5.15 40.87
CA PRO A 154 -26.66 4.62 40.59
C PRO A 154 -26.59 3.80 39.30
N GLU A 155 -27.67 3.10 38.94
CA GLU A 155 -27.78 2.26 37.73
C GLU A 155 -27.52 3.06 36.46
N PHE A 156 -28.02 4.30 36.39
CA PHE A 156 -27.78 5.20 35.25
C PHE A 156 -26.29 5.44 35.03
N TRP A 157 -25.54 5.73 36.09
CA TRP A 157 -24.10 5.99 36.00
C TRP A 157 -23.29 4.72 35.70
N VAL A 158 -23.77 3.56 36.15
CA VAL A 158 -23.19 2.26 35.79
C VAL A 158 -23.34 2.01 34.29
N ASP A 159 -24.51 2.26 33.71
CA ASP A 159 -24.76 2.07 32.27
C ASP A 159 -23.93 3.06 31.42
N VAL A 160 -23.86 4.32 31.83
CA VAL A 160 -22.99 5.32 31.18
C VAL A 160 -21.54 4.87 31.21
N ALA A 161 -21.03 4.46 32.37
CA ALA A 161 -19.65 4.02 32.53
C ALA A 161 -19.37 2.76 31.69
N LEU A 162 -20.29 1.80 31.67
CA LEU A 162 -20.16 0.55 30.92
C LEU A 162 -20.14 0.80 29.41
N VAL A 163 -21.09 1.55 28.87
CA VAL A 163 -21.19 1.79 27.41
C VAL A 163 -20.02 2.64 26.93
N CYS A 164 -19.75 3.78 27.58
CA CYS A 164 -18.62 4.64 27.20
C CYS A 164 -17.28 3.91 27.37
N GLY A 165 -17.11 3.15 28.45
CA GLY A 165 -15.93 2.32 28.70
C GLY A 165 -15.72 1.30 27.57
N CYS A 166 -16.76 0.55 27.21
CA CYS A 166 -16.72 -0.40 26.10
C CYS A 166 -16.38 0.26 24.76
N LEU A 167 -16.96 1.42 24.44
CA LEU A 167 -16.66 2.15 23.20
C LEU A 167 -15.21 2.63 23.15
N VAL A 168 -14.69 3.16 24.26
CA VAL A 168 -13.29 3.59 24.36
C VAL A 168 -12.34 2.41 24.24
N ILE A 169 -12.60 1.31 24.96
CA ILE A 169 -11.80 0.09 24.88
C ILE A 169 -11.80 -0.43 23.44
N LEU A 170 -12.98 -0.55 22.82
CA LEU A 170 -13.12 -0.98 21.43
C LEU A 170 -12.30 -0.11 20.47
N ALA A 171 -12.40 1.21 20.58
CA ALA A 171 -11.63 2.13 19.76
C ALA A 171 -10.11 1.94 19.94
N VAL A 172 -9.64 1.82 21.18
CA VAL A 172 -8.23 1.61 21.50
C VAL A 172 -7.72 0.30 20.90
N PHE A 173 -8.44 -0.81 21.08
CA PHE A 173 -8.06 -2.10 20.53
C PHE A 173 -8.00 -2.09 19.00
N VAL A 174 -9.00 -1.50 18.34
CA VAL A 174 -9.02 -1.42 16.87
C VAL A 174 -7.89 -0.54 16.34
N VAL A 175 -7.70 0.66 16.90
CA VAL A 175 -6.62 1.57 16.47
C VAL A 175 -5.26 0.92 16.67
N HIS A 176 -5.00 0.35 17.85
CA HIS A 176 -3.72 -0.29 18.15
C HIS A 176 -3.49 -1.53 17.28
N GLY A 177 -4.51 -2.35 17.07
CA GLY A 177 -4.43 -3.53 16.21
C GLY A 177 -4.09 -3.16 14.76
N MET A 178 -4.73 -2.13 14.20
CA MET A 178 -4.47 -1.65 12.85
C MET A 178 -3.04 -1.12 12.69
N GLU A 179 -2.52 -0.42 13.70
CA GLU A 179 -1.16 0.10 13.71
C GLU A 179 -0.12 -1.00 13.86
N HIS A 180 -0.39 -2.00 14.70
CA HIS A 180 0.48 -3.14 14.87
C HIS A 180 0.58 -3.96 13.57
N ILE A 181 -0.55 -4.23 12.91
CA ILE A 181 -0.57 -4.90 11.60
C ILE A 181 0.21 -4.08 10.56
N ALA A 182 0.00 -2.76 10.51
CA ALA A 182 0.74 -1.89 9.59
C ALA A 182 2.26 -1.92 9.86
N ALA A 183 2.66 -1.93 11.13
CA ALA A 183 4.07 -2.03 11.52
C ALA A 183 4.67 -3.39 11.16
N LEU A 184 3.96 -4.50 11.40
CA LEU A 184 4.40 -5.84 11.01
C LEU A 184 4.54 -5.98 9.50
N LEU A 185 3.59 -5.45 8.73
CA LEU A 185 3.67 -5.44 7.26
C LEU A 185 4.88 -4.64 6.78
N ALA A 186 5.09 -3.44 7.34
CA ALA A 186 6.25 -2.63 7.03
C ALA A 186 7.56 -3.34 7.41
N GLU A 187 7.60 -4.04 8.54
CA GLU A 187 8.77 -4.80 8.96
C GLU A 187 9.02 -6.01 8.05
N LEU A 188 7.98 -6.71 7.62
CA LEU A 188 8.07 -7.83 6.68
C LEU A 188 8.58 -7.34 5.31
N GLU A 189 8.07 -6.22 4.82
CA GLU A 189 8.61 -5.53 3.63
C GLU A 189 10.07 -5.12 3.85
N ARG A 190 10.43 -4.67 5.05
CA ARG A 190 11.80 -4.30 5.44
C ARG A 190 12.73 -5.49 5.61
N THR A 191 12.24 -6.68 5.95
CA THR A 191 13.07 -7.89 6.16
C THR A 191 13.12 -8.80 4.95
N ALA A 192 12.25 -8.61 3.94
CA ALA A 192 12.47 -9.19 2.63
C ALA A 192 13.81 -8.66 2.08
N ALA A 193 14.83 -9.52 2.07
CA ALA A 193 16.17 -9.21 1.57
C ALA A 193 16.38 -9.77 0.16
N VAL A 194 15.58 -10.77 -0.22
CA VAL A 194 15.76 -11.57 -1.43
C VAL A 194 14.51 -11.46 -2.30
N ASP A 195 14.70 -11.38 -3.61
CA ASP A 195 13.66 -11.48 -4.62
C ASP A 195 13.19 -12.94 -4.73
N GLY A 196 11.90 -13.18 -4.49
CA GLY A 196 11.34 -14.53 -4.44
C GLY A 196 11.35 -15.29 -5.78
N LEU A 197 11.55 -14.60 -6.91
CA LEU A 197 11.63 -15.25 -8.22
C LEU A 197 13.06 -15.72 -8.52
N THR A 198 14.04 -14.84 -8.36
CA THR A 198 15.43 -15.06 -8.81
C THR A 198 16.37 -15.54 -7.71
N GLY A 199 16.00 -15.38 -6.44
CA GLY A 199 16.89 -15.66 -5.31
C GLY A 199 18.02 -14.63 -5.13
N LEU A 200 18.07 -13.60 -5.97
CA LEU A 200 18.98 -12.46 -5.85
C LEU A 200 18.53 -11.53 -4.74
N VAL A 201 19.42 -10.68 -4.24
CA VAL A 201 18.98 -9.66 -3.29
C VAL A 201 18.03 -8.68 -3.98
N ASN A 202 17.14 -8.05 -3.22
CA ASN A 202 16.27 -7.02 -3.79
C ASN A 202 16.98 -5.66 -3.83
N ARG A 203 16.38 -4.73 -4.57
CA ARG A 203 16.85 -3.35 -4.70
C ARG A 203 17.20 -2.68 -3.36
N ARG A 204 16.45 -2.96 -2.29
CA ARG A 204 16.71 -2.35 -0.97
C ARG A 204 18.05 -2.78 -0.39
N VAL A 205 18.42 -4.05 -0.53
CA VAL A 205 19.74 -4.55 -0.08
C VAL A 205 20.85 -3.96 -0.94
N LEU A 206 20.65 -3.85 -2.25
CA LEU A 206 21.59 -3.19 -3.15
C LEU A 206 21.80 -1.70 -2.78
N ASP A 207 20.71 -0.96 -2.55
CA ASP A 207 20.75 0.45 -2.16
C ASP A 207 21.50 0.65 -0.83
N ALA A 208 21.26 -0.22 0.14
CA ALA A 208 21.98 -0.21 1.42
C ALA A 208 23.48 -0.52 1.24
N ALA A 209 23.81 -1.53 0.43
CA ALA A 209 25.19 -1.88 0.13
C ALA A 209 25.92 -0.77 -0.64
N LEU A 210 25.24 -0.12 -1.59
CA LEU A 210 25.77 1.01 -2.35
C LEU A 210 26.02 2.22 -1.43
N ALA A 211 25.06 2.58 -0.57
CA ALA A 211 25.23 3.67 0.39
C ALA A 211 26.38 3.40 1.38
N ALA A 212 26.55 2.15 1.83
CA ALA A 212 27.68 1.75 2.66
C ALA A 212 29.02 1.85 1.90
N SER A 213 29.04 1.45 0.63
CA SER A 213 30.23 1.51 -0.23
C SER A 213 30.67 2.94 -0.52
N LEU A 214 29.72 3.86 -0.73
CA LEU A 214 30.01 5.28 -0.98
C LEU A 214 30.38 6.05 0.30
N SER A 215 29.86 5.65 1.46
CA SER A 215 30.18 6.31 2.74
C SER A 215 31.53 5.87 3.33
N THR A 216 32.03 4.72 2.92
CA THR A 216 33.38 4.26 3.25
C THR A 216 34.38 5.13 2.48
N ALA A 217 34.93 6.16 3.13
CA ALA A 217 35.82 7.18 2.55
C ALA A 217 37.16 6.67 1.97
N VAL A 218 37.35 5.35 1.82
CA VAL A 218 38.65 4.71 1.59
C VAL A 218 38.50 3.40 0.80
N ALA A 219 37.93 3.44 -0.40
CA ALA A 219 38.34 2.49 -1.42
C ALA A 219 39.12 3.29 -2.46
N GLU A 220 40.45 3.18 -2.47
CA GLU A 220 41.30 3.84 -3.49
C GLU A 220 40.82 3.53 -4.92
N ALA A 221 40.16 2.38 -5.11
CA ALA A 221 39.60 1.91 -6.37
C ALA A 221 38.18 2.42 -6.71
N GLY A 222 37.47 3.05 -5.76
CA GLY A 222 36.08 3.52 -5.96
C GLY A 222 35.03 2.40 -5.98
N THR A 223 33.81 2.72 -6.45
CA THR A 223 32.68 1.78 -6.52
C THR A 223 31.98 1.91 -7.86
N ALA A 224 31.72 0.79 -8.53
CA ALA A 224 30.95 0.77 -9.76
C ALA A 224 29.53 0.22 -9.56
N LEU A 225 28.56 0.90 -10.16
CA LEU A 225 27.19 0.44 -10.30
C LEU A 225 26.95 0.05 -11.76
N VAL A 226 26.46 -1.17 -11.96
CA VAL A 226 26.15 -1.73 -13.27
C VAL A 226 24.66 -2.01 -13.33
N LEU A 227 23.93 -1.36 -14.22
CA LEU A 227 22.53 -1.65 -14.52
C LEU A 227 22.45 -2.57 -15.73
N VAL A 228 21.59 -3.58 -15.65
CA VAL A 228 21.43 -4.63 -16.67
C VAL A 228 19.96 -4.74 -17.02
N ASP A 229 19.64 -4.71 -18.31
CA ASP A 229 18.27 -4.84 -18.81
C ASP A 229 18.21 -5.97 -19.84
N LEU A 230 17.21 -6.84 -19.71
CA LEU A 230 16.98 -7.94 -20.65
C LEU A 230 16.39 -7.42 -21.95
N ASP A 231 17.15 -7.57 -23.03
CA ASP A 231 16.72 -7.11 -24.34
C ASP A 231 15.53 -7.95 -24.83
N HIS A 232 14.50 -7.26 -25.31
CA HIS A 232 13.30 -7.89 -25.89
C HIS A 232 12.55 -8.84 -24.93
N PHE A 233 12.69 -8.68 -23.60
CA PHE A 233 12.02 -9.53 -22.61
C PHE A 233 10.51 -9.63 -22.81
N LYS A 234 9.85 -8.51 -23.16
CA LYS A 234 8.43 -8.51 -23.50
C LYS A 234 8.10 -9.45 -24.66
N ALA A 235 8.93 -9.51 -25.70
CA ALA A 235 8.71 -10.40 -26.84
C ALA A 235 8.86 -11.89 -26.44
N VAL A 236 9.74 -12.20 -25.48
CA VAL A 236 9.84 -13.54 -24.89
C VAL A 236 8.53 -13.91 -24.17
N ASN A 237 8.02 -13.01 -23.34
CA ASN A 237 6.72 -13.21 -22.66
C ASN A 237 5.57 -13.37 -23.65
N ASP A 238 5.50 -12.50 -24.66
CA ASP A 238 4.42 -12.50 -25.64
C ASP A 238 4.46 -13.78 -26.52
N ARG A 239 5.65 -14.35 -26.77
CA ARG A 239 5.84 -15.57 -27.59
C ARG A 239 5.72 -16.87 -26.81
N HIS A 240 6.28 -16.94 -25.61
CA HIS A 240 6.44 -18.17 -24.82
C HIS A 240 5.63 -18.19 -23.52
N GLY A 241 4.97 -17.09 -23.19
CA GLY A 241 4.21 -16.93 -21.95
C GLY A 241 5.05 -16.51 -20.75
N HIS A 242 4.39 -15.96 -19.75
CA HIS A 242 5.00 -15.51 -18.50
C HIS A 242 5.83 -16.59 -17.76
N PRO A 243 5.44 -17.88 -17.70
CA PRO A 243 6.26 -18.90 -17.04
C PRO A 243 7.67 -19.04 -17.64
N VAL A 244 7.80 -18.88 -18.96
CA VAL A 244 9.09 -18.91 -19.63
C VAL A 244 9.88 -17.61 -19.39
N GLY A 245 9.21 -16.45 -19.35
CA GLY A 245 9.85 -15.21 -18.92
C GLY A 245 10.41 -15.28 -17.51
N ASP A 246 9.67 -15.88 -16.58
CA ASP A 246 10.12 -16.14 -15.21
C ASP A 246 11.35 -17.07 -15.18
N ALA A 247 11.39 -18.08 -16.05
CA ALA A 247 12.55 -18.95 -16.21
C ALA A 247 13.76 -18.21 -16.79
N VAL A 248 13.55 -17.30 -17.74
CA VAL A 248 14.60 -16.42 -18.28
C VAL A 248 15.18 -15.53 -17.18
N LEU A 249 14.34 -14.91 -16.34
CA LEU A 249 14.81 -14.07 -15.23
C LEU A 249 15.64 -14.87 -14.22
N ARG A 250 15.19 -16.06 -13.85
CA ARG A 250 15.94 -16.99 -12.98
C ARG A 250 17.28 -17.35 -13.58
N HIS A 251 17.29 -17.74 -14.85
CA HIS A 251 18.48 -18.16 -15.58
C HIS A 251 19.51 -17.04 -15.67
N VAL A 252 19.09 -15.86 -16.14
CA VAL A 252 19.94 -14.67 -16.27
C VAL A 252 20.47 -14.22 -14.92
N GLY A 253 19.63 -14.20 -13.88
CA GLY A 253 20.06 -13.91 -12.52
C GLY A 253 21.18 -14.85 -12.05
N SER A 254 21.06 -16.16 -12.33
CA SER A 254 22.11 -17.14 -12.00
C SER A 254 23.38 -16.91 -12.81
N VAL A 255 23.27 -16.56 -14.10
CA VAL A 255 24.41 -16.29 -14.98
C VAL A 255 25.18 -15.06 -14.48
N LEU A 256 24.48 -13.97 -14.14
CA LEU A 256 25.11 -12.77 -13.59
C LEU A 256 25.79 -13.09 -12.25
N ALA A 257 25.11 -13.81 -11.35
CA ALA A 257 25.65 -14.19 -10.04
C ALA A 257 26.88 -15.10 -10.15
N ALA A 258 26.93 -16.00 -11.14
CA ALA A 258 28.10 -16.85 -11.39
C ALA A 258 29.25 -16.09 -12.06
N ALA A 259 28.95 -15.08 -12.87
CA ALA A 259 29.95 -14.28 -13.59
C ALA A 259 30.70 -13.30 -12.67
N VAL A 260 30.08 -12.85 -11.57
CA VAL A 260 30.76 -12.05 -10.55
C VAL A 260 31.22 -12.93 -9.38
N ARG A 261 32.50 -12.81 -9.00
CA ARG A 261 33.05 -13.57 -7.87
C ARG A 261 32.41 -13.12 -6.55
N SER A 262 32.09 -14.09 -5.70
CA SER A 262 31.18 -13.98 -4.56
C SER A 262 31.65 -13.14 -3.36
N THR A 263 32.91 -12.69 -3.32
CA THR A 263 33.42 -12.05 -2.10
C THR A 263 33.05 -10.58 -1.97
N ASP A 264 32.85 -9.87 -3.08
CA ASP A 264 32.68 -8.40 -3.03
C ASP A 264 31.51 -7.87 -3.87
N ALA A 265 31.01 -8.61 -4.87
CA ALA A 265 29.93 -8.15 -5.74
C ALA A 265 28.54 -8.44 -5.17
N VAL A 266 27.61 -7.49 -5.28
CA VAL A 266 26.19 -7.68 -4.93
C VAL A 266 25.35 -7.71 -6.20
N VAL A 267 24.67 -8.82 -6.47
CA VAL A 267 23.75 -8.96 -7.60
C VAL A 267 22.32 -8.87 -7.12
N SER A 268 21.57 -7.94 -7.70
CA SER A 268 20.21 -7.60 -7.31
C SER A 268 19.25 -7.68 -8.48
N ARG A 269 18.01 -8.09 -8.22
CA ARG A 269 16.91 -7.77 -9.13
C ARG A 269 16.33 -6.40 -8.75
N PHE A 270 16.31 -5.48 -9.71
CA PHE A 270 15.89 -4.11 -9.48
C PHE A 270 14.37 -3.95 -9.59
N GLY A 271 13.76 -4.69 -10.54
CA GLY A 271 12.32 -4.79 -10.75
C GLY A 271 12.02 -5.19 -12.20
N GLY A 272 10.92 -5.92 -12.43
CA GLY A 272 10.58 -6.36 -13.80
C GLY A 272 11.69 -7.21 -14.43
N ASP A 273 12.26 -6.69 -15.51
CA ASP A 273 13.37 -7.22 -16.33
C ASP A 273 14.72 -6.50 -16.10
N GLU A 274 14.78 -5.61 -15.12
CA GLU A 274 15.98 -4.89 -14.72
C GLU A 274 16.69 -5.62 -13.57
N LEU A 275 17.98 -5.86 -13.77
CA LEU A 275 18.93 -6.37 -12.77
C LEU A 275 20.03 -5.33 -12.55
N ALA A 276 20.74 -5.47 -11.43
CA ALA A 276 21.85 -4.59 -11.11
C ALA A 276 22.98 -5.36 -10.43
N VAL A 277 24.20 -4.91 -10.66
CA VAL A 277 25.41 -5.43 -10.03
C VAL A 277 26.16 -4.27 -9.40
N LEU A 278 26.41 -4.37 -8.10
CA LEU A 278 27.30 -3.47 -7.38
C LEU A 278 28.68 -4.11 -7.29
N LEU A 279 29.71 -3.35 -7.63
CA LEU A 279 31.12 -3.73 -7.53
C LEU A 279 31.85 -2.72 -6.62
N PRO A 280 31.82 -2.94 -5.29
CA PRO A 280 32.61 -2.17 -4.34
C PRO A 280 34.10 -2.37 -4.58
N GLY A 281 34.92 -1.33 -4.36
CA GLY A 281 36.37 -1.42 -4.53
C GLY A 281 36.83 -1.72 -5.96
N CYS A 282 36.01 -1.40 -6.97
CA CYS A 282 36.25 -1.76 -8.35
C CYS A 282 36.66 -0.54 -9.19
N PRO A 283 37.88 -0.51 -9.77
CA PRO A 283 38.29 0.55 -10.68
C PRO A 283 37.41 0.59 -11.93
N VAL A 284 37.25 1.77 -12.54
CA VAL A 284 36.41 1.97 -13.73
C VAL A 284 36.77 1.03 -14.89
N ASP A 285 38.06 0.79 -15.13
CA ASP A 285 38.53 -0.07 -16.23
C ASP A 285 38.16 -1.53 -15.98
N VAL A 286 38.23 -1.97 -14.72
CA VAL A 286 37.80 -3.31 -14.33
C VAL A 286 36.29 -3.42 -14.46
N ALA A 287 35.53 -2.42 -14.03
CA ALA A 287 34.08 -2.39 -14.18
C ALA A 287 33.66 -2.44 -15.66
N ARG A 288 34.39 -1.74 -16.55
CA ARG A 288 34.22 -1.79 -18.00
C ARG A 288 34.43 -3.21 -18.55
N THR A 289 35.53 -3.87 -18.19
CA THR A 289 35.79 -5.25 -18.60
C THR A 289 34.69 -6.19 -18.09
N ARG A 290 34.29 -6.06 -16.82
CA ARG A 290 33.22 -6.84 -16.22
C ARG A 290 31.88 -6.67 -16.95
N ALA A 291 31.53 -5.46 -17.38
CA ALA A 291 30.32 -5.24 -18.16
C ALA A 291 30.34 -6.02 -19.48
N GLY A 292 31.49 -6.04 -20.17
CA GLY A 292 31.68 -6.87 -21.36
C GLY A 292 31.55 -8.37 -21.07
N ASP A 293 32.17 -8.84 -19.98
CA ASP A 293 32.07 -10.24 -19.54
C ASP A 293 30.62 -10.64 -19.26
N LEU A 294 29.83 -9.79 -18.62
CA LEU A 294 28.42 -10.05 -18.31
C LEU A 294 27.58 -10.18 -19.59
N VAL A 295 27.75 -9.26 -20.55
CA VAL A 295 27.07 -9.34 -21.85
C VAL A 295 27.43 -10.65 -22.56
N ALA A 296 28.72 -10.99 -22.63
CA ALA A 296 29.19 -12.22 -23.26
C ALA A 296 28.68 -13.48 -22.56
N ALA A 297 28.63 -13.49 -21.22
CA ALA A 297 28.16 -14.62 -20.43
C ALA A 297 26.67 -14.89 -20.67
N VAL A 298 25.83 -13.86 -20.67
CA VAL A 298 24.38 -14.02 -20.96
C VAL A 298 24.17 -14.47 -22.41
N ARG A 299 24.86 -13.85 -23.37
CA ARG A 299 24.77 -14.22 -24.79
C ARG A 299 25.22 -15.67 -25.05
N GLY A 300 26.30 -16.09 -24.38
CA GLY A 300 26.87 -17.43 -24.52
C GLY A 300 26.08 -18.53 -23.81
N THR A 301 25.08 -18.18 -23.00
CA THR A 301 24.35 -19.14 -22.16
C THR A 301 22.84 -19.02 -22.41
N PRO A 302 22.32 -19.44 -23.58
CA PRO A 302 20.90 -19.37 -23.86
C PRO A 302 20.10 -20.28 -22.92
N LEU A 303 18.81 -19.99 -22.73
CA LEU A 303 17.93 -20.84 -21.92
C LEU A 303 17.45 -22.03 -22.78
N VAL A 304 17.65 -23.24 -22.30
CA VAL A 304 17.11 -24.46 -22.92
C VAL A 304 15.84 -24.88 -22.17
N LEU A 305 14.72 -24.95 -22.88
CA LEU A 305 13.43 -25.36 -22.35
C LEU A 305 13.33 -26.90 -22.28
N GLU A 306 12.33 -27.42 -21.55
CA GLU A 306 12.13 -28.86 -21.36
C GLU A 306 11.88 -29.63 -22.68
N ASP A 307 11.33 -28.94 -23.68
CA ASP A 307 11.08 -29.48 -25.01
C ASP A 307 12.32 -29.43 -25.94
N GLY A 308 13.46 -28.96 -25.43
CA GLY A 308 14.71 -28.77 -26.17
C GLY A 308 14.79 -27.45 -26.94
N THR A 309 13.76 -26.61 -26.90
CA THR A 309 13.78 -25.29 -27.55
C THR A 309 14.82 -24.40 -26.87
N THR A 310 15.69 -23.76 -27.65
CA THR A 310 16.69 -22.81 -27.16
C THR A 310 16.19 -21.39 -27.34
N VAL A 311 16.12 -20.63 -26.25
CA VAL A 311 15.75 -19.21 -26.22
C VAL A 311 17.05 -18.39 -26.15
N PRO A 312 17.43 -17.68 -27.22
CA PRO A 312 18.60 -16.81 -27.20
C PRO A 312 18.33 -15.61 -26.29
N LEU A 313 19.36 -15.21 -25.54
CA LEU A 313 19.28 -14.13 -24.56
C LEU A 313 20.33 -13.08 -24.88
N SER A 314 19.98 -11.82 -24.63
CA SER A 314 20.90 -10.68 -24.73
C SER A 314 20.51 -9.64 -23.68
N VAL A 315 21.50 -8.85 -23.25
CA VAL A 315 21.31 -7.80 -22.26
C VAL A 315 21.99 -6.51 -22.72
N SER A 316 21.37 -5.39 -22.40
CA SER A 316 21.98 -4.07 -22.46
C SER A 316 22.50 -3.70 -21.08
N VAL A 317 23.71 -3.13 -21.01
CA VAL A 317 24.39 -2.84 -19.74
C VAL A 317 24.85 -1.38 -19.67
N GLY A 318 24.55 -0.70 -18.56
CA GLY A 318 25.03 0.64 -18.26
C GLY A 318 25.94 0.65 -17.04
N VAL A 319 27.12 1.25 -17.15
CA VAL A 319 28.11 1.31 -16.07
C VAL A 319 28.29 2.75 -15.62
N ALA A 320 28.26 3.00 -14.32
CA ALA A 320 28.77 4.24 -13.72
C ALA A 320 29.70 3.92 -12.56
N HIS A 321 30.65 4.83 -12.32
CA HIS A 321 31.67 4.68 -11.30
C HIS A 321 31.71 5.93 -10.41
N ALA A 322 31.85 5.73 -9.11
CA ALA A 322 32.16 6.76 -8.15
C ALA A 322 33.62 6.61 -7.67
N PRO A 323 34.42 7.69 -7.66
CA PRO A 323 34.00 9.09 -7.80
C PRO A 323 33.96 9.64 -9.24
N GLU A 324 34.36 8.88 -10.26
CA GLU A 324 34.64 9.41 -11.60
C GLU A 324 33.44 10.08 -12.29
N HIS A 325 32.26 9.48 -12.20
CA HIS A 325 31.03 9.96 -12.86
C HIS A 325 30.02 10.55 -11.86
N ALA A 326 30.17 10.26 -10.57
CA ALA A 326 29.21 10.61 -9.53
C ALA A 326 29.83 10.47 -8.13
N VAL A 327 29.27 11.21 -7.15
CA VAL A 327 29.73 11.18 -5.75
C VAL A 327 28.64 10.76 -4.76
N ASP A 328 27.39 10.62 -5.21
CA ASP A 328 26.26 10.23 -4.37
C ASP A 328 25.40 9.17 -5.07
N VAL A 329 24.60 8.46 -4.28
CA VAL A 329 23.74 7.35 -4.76
C VAL A 329 22.88 7.77 -5.94
N ARG A 330 22.25 8.96 -5.87
CA ARG A 330 21.28 9.40 -6.88
C ARG A 330 21.99 9.72 -8.20
N THR A 331 23.09 10.48 -8.14
CA THR A 331 23.85 10.84 -9.35
C THR A 331 24.47 9.61 -10.01
N LEU A 332 24.91 8.62 -9.23
CA LEU A 332 25.45 7.36 -9.75
C LEU A 332 24.40 6.54 -10.50
N TYR A 333 23.17 6.42 -9.95
CA TYR A 333 22.06 5.79 -10.66
C TYR A 333 21.72 6.51 -11.96
N SER A 334 21.64 7.85 -11.94
CA SER A 334 21.35 8.63 -13.14
C SER A 334 22.41 8.46 -14.23
N ALA A 335 23.69 8.40 -13.85
CA ALA A 335 24.79 8.14 -14.78
C ALA A 335 24.72 6.73 -15.38
N ALA A 336 24.45 5.70 -14.55
CA ALA A 336 24.34 4.32 -15.01
C ALA A 336 23.13 4.11 -15.93
N ASP A 337 22.01 4.76 -15.65
CA ASP A 337 20.80 4.73 -16.49
C ASP A 337 21.04 5.40 -17.84
N ALA A 338 21.70 6.56 -17.86
CA ALA A 338 22.08 7.24 -19.10
C ALA A 338 23.01 6.37 -19.96
N ALA A 339 23.95 5.66 -19.33
CA ALA A 339 24.82 4.70 -20.01
C ALA A 339 24.03 3.50 -20.55
N LEU A 340 23.13 2.92 -19.76
CA LEU A 340 22.26 1.82 -20.18
C LEU A 340 21.41 2.23 -21.40
N TYR A 341 20.84 3.43 -21.36
CA TYR A 341 20.10 3.99 -22.48
C TYR A 341 20.96 4.16 -23.74
N ALA A 342 22.22 4.59 -23.59
CA ALA A 342 23.17 4.67 -24.70
C ALA A 342 23.46 3.29 -25.32
N ALA A 343 23.64 2.25 -24.50
CA ALA A 343 23.81 0.87 -24.97
C ALA A 343 22.59 0.38 -25.76
N LYS A 344 21.36 0.65 -25.26
CA LYS A 344 20.12 0.32 -25.99
C LYS A 344 20.03 1.06 -27.33
N ARG A 345 20.46 2.32 -27.40
CA ARG A 345 20.47 3.11 -28.64
C ARG A 345 21.55 2.69 -29.64
N ALA A 346 22.64 2.10 -29.15
CA ALA A 346 23.73 1.58 -29.98
C ALA A 346 23.41 0.23 -30.65
N GLY A 347 22.21 -0.32 -30.42
CA GLY A 347 21.76 -1.57 -31.04
C GLY A 347 21.41 -2.68 -30.05
N ARG A 348 21.50 -2.43 -28.74
CA ARG A 348 21.34 -3.44 -27.66
C ARG A 348 22.47 -4.48 -27.67
N ASP A 349 22.34 -5.52 -26.84
CA ASP A 349 23.31 -6.63 -26.75
C ASP A 349 24.75 -6.14 -26.59
N GLY A 350 24.94 -5.23 -25.62
CA GLY A 350 26.16 -4.47 -25.47
C GLY A 350 26.17 -3.65 -24.19
N PHE A 351 27.26 -2.93 -23.96
CA PHE A 351 27.42 -2.10 -22.78
C PHE A 351 27.88 -0.68 -23.14
N ALA A 352 27.61 0.27 -22.26
CA ALA A 352 28.21 1.58 -22.29
C ALA A 352 28.64 2.00 -20.87
N VAL A 353 29.66 2.86 -20.81
CA VAL A 353 30.10 3.51 -19.57
C VAL A 353 29.60 4.95 -19.60
N ALA A 354 29.21 5.48 -18.46
CA ALA A 354 28.79 6.87 -18.31
C ALA A 354 29.83 7.84 -18.88
N ALA A 355 29.37 8.96 -19.42
CA ALA A 355 30.26 10.05 -19.80
C ALA A 355 30.62 10.87 -18.57
N GLY A 356 31.89 11.25 -18.44
CA GLY A 356 32.37 12.20 -17.42
C GLY A 356 31.99 13.65 -17.72
#